data_AF-A0A7G5GNB8-F1
#
_entry.id   AF-A0A7G5GNB8-F1
#
_cell.length_a   1.000
_cell.length_b   1.000
_cell.length_c   1.000
_cell.angle_alpha   90.00
_cell.angle_beta   90.00
_cell.angle_gamma   90.00
#
_symmetry.space_group_name_H-M   'P 1'
#
loop_
_entity.id
_entity.type
_entity.pdbx_description
1 polymer ?
#
loop_
_entity_poly.entity_id
_entity_poly.type
_entity_poly.pdbx_seq_one_letter_code
_entity_poly.pdbx_strand_id
1 'polypeptide(L)'
;MTFWKLLTYINWLLIAVWAAMMLYYLTLPNSPTDAAGQGAESAIKGMCAVVLLVLIGLNRLPYHWTKAFTFLLGILVLWMVRYITMN
;
A
#
# COMPACT_ATOMS: atom_id res chain seq x y z
N MET A 1 16.03 -22.76 3.04
CA MET A 1 15.33 -21.56 2.50
C MET A 1 16.15 -20.33 2.89
N THR A 2 16.65 -19.53 1.95
CA THR A 2 17.51 -18.37 2.28
C THR A 2 16.69 -17.22 2.85
N PHE A 3 17.26 -16.48 3.81
CA PHE A 3 16.64 -15.30 4.45
C PHE A 3 16.02 -14.32 3.44
N TRP A 4 16.71 -14.06 2.33
CA TRP A 4 16.24 -13.19 1.26
C TRP A 4 15.00 -13.68 0.51
N LYS A 5 14.81 -15.00 0.40
CA LYS A 5 13.60 -15.58 -0.19
C LYS A 5 12.43 -15.41 0.78
N LEU A 6 12.64 -15.67 2.07
CA LEU A 6 11.64 -15.45 3.11
C LEU A 6 11.16 -13.98 3.13
N LEU A 7 12.08 -13.02 3.09
CA LEU A 7 11.76 -11.59 3.02
C LEU A 7 10.89 -11.25 1.80
N THR A 8 11.18 -11.87 0.64
CA THR A 8 10.40 -11.66 -0.59
C THR A 8 8.97 -12.18 -0.43
N TYR A 9 8.79 -13.35 0.21
CA TYR A 9 7.46 -13.90 0.49
C TYR A 9 6.69 -13.03 1.48
N ILE A 10 7.33 -12.54 2.54
CA ILE A 10 6.71 -11.63 3.51
C ILE A 10 6.28 -10.33 2.83
N ASN A 11 7.12 -9.76 1.96
CA ASN A 11 6.77 -8.57 1.19
C ASN A 11 5.58 -8.82 0.26
N TRP A 12 5.53 -9.98 -0.40
CA TRP A 12 4.37 -10.35 -1.22
C TRP A 12 3.09 -10.47 -0.40
N LEU A 13 3.17 -11.02 0.81
CA LEU A 13 2.04 -11.10 1.72
C LEU A 13 1.57 -9.70 2.16
N LEU A 14 2.50 -8.80 2.48
CA LEU A 14 2.23 -7.39 2.77
C LEU A 14 1.55 -6.66 1.61
N ILE A 15 2.08 -6.86 0.39
CA ILE A 15 1.51 -6.29 -0.83
C ILE A 15 0.10 -6.83 -1.07
N ALA A 16 -0.13 -8.13 -0.85
CA ALA A 16 -1.45 -8.74 -1.01
C ALA A 16 -2.48 -8.19 0.00
N VAL A 17 -2.08 -8.01 1.26
CA VAL A 17 -2.93 -7.38 2.29
C VAL A 17 -3.26 -5.93 1.90
N TRP A 18 -2.25 -5.16 1.46
CA TRP A 18 -2.45 -3.79 0.97
C TRP A 18 -3.40 -3.74 -0.24
N ALA A 19 -3.22 -4.65 -1.20
CA ALA A 19 -4.09 -4.77 -2.37
C ALA A 19 -5.54 -5.04 -1.97
N ALA A 20 -5.76 -5.97 -1.03
CA ALA A 20 -7.10 -6.31 -0.56
C ALA A 20 -7.76 -5.12 0.16
N MET A 21 -7.03 -4.41 1.02
CA MET A 21 -7.54 -3.19 1.67
C MET A 21 -7.85 -2.09 0.67
N MET A 22 -6.99 -1.91 -0.33
CA MET A 22 -7.17 -0.89 -1.37
C MET A 22 -8.38 -1.20 -2.25
N LEU A 23 -8.60 -2.46 -2.63
CA LEU A 23 -9.79 -2.90 -3.34
C LEU A 23 -11.06 -2.66 -2.51
N TYR A 24 -11.03 -2.99 -1.22
CA TYR A 24 -12.14 -2.68 -0.31
C TYR A 24 -12.43 -1.17 -0.28
N TYR A 25 -11.40 -0.34 -0.13
CA TYR A 25 -11.55 1.12 -0.08
C TYR A 25 -12.03 1.73 -1.41
N LEU A 26 -11.65 1.13 -2.55
CA LEU A 26 -12.18 1.52 -3.86
C LEU A 26 -13.67 1.22 -4.00
N THR A 27 -14.13 0.10 -3.44
CA THR A 27 -15.55 -0.28 -3.49
C THR A 27 -16.44 0.53 -2.54
N LEU A 28 -15.85 1.21 -1.55
CA LEU A 28 -16.60 2.10 -0.68
C LEU A 28 -17.00 3.39 -1.41
N PRO A 29 -18.30 3.76 -1.41
CA PRO A 29 -18.73 5.04 -1.94
C PRO A 29 -18.06 6.18 -1.16
N ASN A 30 -17.71 7.25 -1.87
CA ASN A 30 -17.16 8.46 -1.27
C ASN A 30 -18.19 9.06 -0.30
N SER A 31 -17.69 9.65 0.79
CA SER A 31 -18.58 10.28 1.78
C SER A 31 -19.33 11.45 1.12
N PRO A 32 -20.56 11.76 1.57
CA PRO A 32 -21.28 12.96 1.13
C PRO A 32 -20.62 14.21 1.76
N THR A 33 -19.44 14.55 1.26
CA THR A 33 -18.66 15.73 1.59
C THR A 33 -18.71 16.71 0.41
N ASP A 34 -18.42 18.00 0.65
CA ASP A 34 -18.30 19.03 -0.38
C ASP A 34 -17.40 18.59 -1.55
N ALA A 35 -17.61 19.17 -2.74
CA ALA A 35 -16.89 18.80 -3.97
C ALA A 35 -15.35 18.81 -3.81
N ALA A 36 -14.82 19.68 -2.95
CA ALA A 36 -13.40 19.72 -2.61
C ALA A 36 -12.91 18.47 -1.85
N GLY A 37 -13.71 17.94 -0.92
CA GLY A 37 -13.35 16.74 -0.18
C GLY A 37 -13.59 15.44 -0.96
N GLN A 38 -14.57 15.41 -1.88
CA GLN A 38 -14.67 14.30 -2.84
C GLN A 38 -13.46 14.22 -3.78
N GLY A 39 -12.94 15.37 -4.22
CA GLY A 39 -11.71 15.45 -4.99
C GLY A 39 -10.50 14.93 -4.20
N ALA A 40 -10.40 15.26 -2.92
CA ALA A 40 -9.35 14.76 -2.04
C ALA A 40 -9.45 13.23 -1.81
N GLU A 41 -10.65 12.70 -1.54
CA GLU A 41 -10.87 11.26 -1.39
C GLU A 41 -10.48 10.48 -2.67
N SER A 42 -10.83 11.02 -3.85
CA SER A 42 -10.44 10.42 -5.13
C SER A 42 -8.92 10.47 -5.37
N ALA A 43 -8.25 11.56 -5.00
CA ALA A 43 -6.80 11.68 -5.12
C ALA A 43 -6.07 10.69 -4.20
N ILE A 44 -6.56 10.49 -2.97
CA ILE A 44 -6.03 9.51 -2.02
C ILE A 44 -6.18 8.08 -2.58
N LYS A 45 -7.36 7.75 -3.13
CA LYS A 45 -7.60 6.45 -3.80
C LYS A 45 -6.61 6.22 -4.95
N GLY A 46 -6.39 7.23 -5.78
CA GLY A 46 -5.39 7.18 -6.85
C GLY A 46 -3.96 7.00 -6.35
N MET A 47 -3.57 7.72 -5.30
CA MET A 47 -2.24 7.62 -4.70
C MET A 47 -1.99 6.24 -4.09
N CYS A 48 -2.98 5.64 -3.42
CA CYS A 48 -2.91 4.27 -2.91
C CYS A 48 -2.64 3.24 -4.03
N ALA A 49 -3.23 3.44 -5.22
CA ALA A 49 -2.98 2.58 -6.38
C ALA A 49 -1.53 2.70 -6.88
N VAL A 50 -1.00 3.92 -6.95
CA VAL A 50 0.39 4.17 -7.36
C VAL A 50 1.37 3.52 -6.37
N VAL A 51 1.12 3.65 -5.07
CA VAL A 51 1.94 3.03 -4.02
C VAL A 51 1.97 1.51 -4.16
N LEU A 52 0.84 0.87 -4.48
CA LEU A 52 0.78 -0.57 -4.75
C LEU A 52 1.69 -0.96 -5.92
N LEU A 53 1.63 -0.22 -7.04
CA LEU A 53 2.47 -0.49 -8.21
C LEU A 53 3.96 -0.32 -7.88
N VAL A 54 4.31 0.69 -7.09
CA VAL A 54 5.68 0.92 -6.61
C VAL A 54 6.15 -0.24 -5.74
N LEU A 55 5.33 -0.73 -4.80
CA LEU A 55 5.67 -1.88 -3.95
C LEU A 55 5.88 -3.17 -4.77
N ILE A 56 5.00 -3.43 -5.75
CA ILE A 56 5.14 -4.57 -6.67
C ILE A 56 6.43 -4.44 -7.48
N GLY A 57 6.69 -3.26 -8.04
CA GLY A 57 7.88 -2.96 -8.80
C GLY A 57 9.15 -3.23 -7.98
N LEU A 58 9.27 -2.60 -6.81
CA LEU A 58 10.42 -2.75 -5.91
C LEU A 58 10.65 -4.20 -5.47
N ASN A 59 9.58 -4.95 -5.17
CA ASN A 59 9.71 -6.33 -4.72
C ASN A 59 10.11 -7.29 -5.85
N ARG A 60 9.84 -6.93 -7.11
CA ARG A 60 10.20 -7.75 -8.29
C ARG A 60 11.68 -7.64 -8.66
N LEU A 61 12.36 -6.58 -8.25
CA LEU A 61 13.78 -6.39 -8.53
C LEU A 61 14.64 -7.45 -7.80
N PRO A 62 15.74 -7.92 -8.43
CA PRO A 62 16.62 -8.94 -7.85
C PRO A 62 17.50 -8.40 -6.71
N TYR A 63 17.51 -7.09 -6.48
CA TYR A 63 18.38 -6.44 -5.50
C TYR A 63 17.91 -6.66 -4.06
N HIS A 64 18.85 -6.92 -3.16
CA HIS A 64 18.55 -7.13 -1.74
C HIS A 64 18.03 -5.86 -1.04
N TRP A 65 18.59 -4.71 -1.40
CA TRP A 65 18.19 -3.41 -0.84
C TRP A 65 16.76 -3.01 -1.20
N THR A 66 16.27 -3.35 -2.40
CA THR A 66 14.88 -3.03 -2.79
C THR A 66 13.86 -3.80 -1.97
N LYS A 67 14.19 -5.02 -1.53
CA LYS A 67 13.33 -5.83 -0.67
C LYS A 67 13.23 -5.26 0.74
N ALA A 68 14.34 -4.79 1.30
CA ALA A 68 14.34 -4.09 2.58
C ALA A 68 13.53 -2.78 2.49
N PHE A 69 13.70 -2.04 1.40
CA PHE A 69 12.95 -0.80 1.15
C PHE A 69 11.45 -1.05 0.98
N THR A 70 11.07 -2.11 0.27
CA THR A 70 9.66 -2.54 0.12
C THR A 70 9.04 -2.84 1.48
N PHE A 71 9.76 -3.55 2.34
CA PHE A 71 9.28 -3.90 3.68
C PHE A 71 9.04 -2.64 4.53
N LEU A 72 10.00 -1.71 4.52
CA LEU A 72 9.88 -0.42 5.23
C LEU A 72 8.72 0.41 4.70
N LEU A 73 8.58 0.54 3.38
CA LEU A 73 7.47 1.25 2.75
C LEU A 73 6.13 0.60 3.08
N GLY A 74 6.03 -0.73 3.02
CA GLY A 74 4.81 -1.47 3.34
C GLY A 74 4.35 -1.22 4.78
N ILE A 75 5.28 -1.24 5.75
CA ILE A 75 4.98 -0.91 7.15
C ILE A 75 4.54 0.55 7.28
N LEU A 76 5.27 1.48 6.66
CA LEU A 76 4.95 2.91 6.72
C LEU A 76 3.53 3.19 6.22
N VAL A 77 3.16 2.54 5.11
CA VAL A 77 1.87 2.68 4.46
C VAL A 77 0.73 2.11 5.32
N LEU A 78 0.93 0.93 5.92
CA LEU A 78 -0.03 0.39 6.90
C LEU A 78 -0.16 1.29 8.14
N TRP A 79 0.96 1.86 8.60
CA TRP A 79 0.97 2.77 9.73
C TRP A 79 0.21 4.06 9.42
N MET A 80 0.39 4.61 8.22
CA MET A 80 -0.34 5.78 7.73
C MET A 80 -1.86 5.52 7.68
N VAL A 81 -2.30 4.38 7.17
CA VAL A 81 -3.73 4.02 7.15
C VAL A 81 -4.30 3.90 8.56
N ARG A 82 -3.55 3.28 9.48
CA ARG A 82 -3.96 3.20 10.89
C ARG A 82 -4.09 4.59 11.49
N TYR A 83 -3.13 5.48 11.24
CA TYR A 83 -3.17 6.85 11.73
C TYR A 83 -4.41 7.60 11.23
N ILE A 84 -4.74 7.48 9.95
CA ILE A 84 -5.94 8.09 9.35
C ILE A 84 -7.23 7.50 9.93
N THR A 85 -7.25 6.21 10.27
CA THR A 85 -8.45 5.55 10.81
C THR A 85 -8.69 5.87 12.29
N MET A 86 -7.65 6.22 13.05
CA MET A 86 -7.73 6.52 14.49
C MET A 86 -7.99 8.00 14.81
N ASN A 87 -7.97 8.87 13.81
CA ASN A 87 -8.16 10.31 13.94
C ASN A 87 -9.44 10.76 13.22
#